data_AF-A0AAW6PCB3-F1
#
_entry.id   AF-A0AAW6PCB3-F1
#
_cell.length_a   1.000
_cell.length_b   1.000
_cell.length_c   1.000
_cell.angle_alpha   90.00
_cell.angle_beta   90.00
_cell.angle_gamma   90.00
#
_symmetry.space_group_name_H-M   'P 1'
#
loop_
_entity.id
_entity.type
_entity.pdbx_description
1 polymer ?
#
loop_
_entity_poly.entity_id
_entity_poly.type
_entity_poly.pdbx_seq_one_letter_code
_entity_poly.pdbx_strand_id
1 'polypeptide(L)'
;MVIGDVDNLAFEFLSLGNGVGELYLLVKGQRIGPESWDYDLASMKNAWLYECKDRDRRYYPALLSFSSKELAQIWYCVLYEYEDKRCERYRFLNIGGEDIGRIFFYSIPYLLDGWGVGLVQSDAEERFFIFDEDKDIYIDVTVGRGYFYSLVMSLIERF
;
A
#
# COMPACT_ATOMS: atom_id res chain seq x y z
N MET A 1 16.92 11.26 -3.03
CA MET A 1 15.94 12.36 -3.09
C MET A 1 14.67 11.93 -2.42
N VAL A 2 13.90 12.85 -1.86
CA VAL A 2 12.61 12.55 -1.22
C VAL A 2 11.48 13.21 -2.00
N ILE A 3 10.39 12.48 -2.20
CA ILE A 3 9.19 12.93 -2.90
C ILE A 3 8.01 12.70 -1.97
N GLY A 4 7.23 13.75 -1.64
CA GLY A 4 6.11 13.66 -0.70
C GLY A 4 6.41 14.24 0.67
N ASP A 5 5.62 13.85 1.66
CA ASP A 5 5.69 14.32 3.04
C ASP A 5 6.25 13.22 3.96
N VAL A 6 7.46 13.43 4.50
CA VAL A 6 8.15 12.44 5.34
C VAL A 6 7.37 12.13 6.62
N ASP A 7 6.65 13.10 7.17
CA ASP A 7 5.89 12.94 8.41
C ASP A 7 4.59 12.15 8.19
N ASN A 8 4.20 11.96 6.92
CA ASN A 8 3.03 11.21 6.51
C ASN A 8 3.40 10.08 5.55
N LEU A 9 3.49 10.38 4.25
CA LEU A 9 3.76 9.41 3.21
C LEU A 9 4.68 10.03 2.15
N ALA A 10 5.81 9.39 1.91
CA ALA A 10 6.80 9.82 0.93
C ALA A 10 7.49 8.63 0.27
N PHE A 11 8.18 8.89 -0.83
CA PHE A 11 9.16 7.98 -1.41
C PHE A 11 10.56 8.56 -1.21
N GLU A 12 11.50 7.69 -0.86
CA GLU A 12 12.92 7.98 -0.96
C GLU A 12 13.50 7.23 -2.15
N PHE A 13 14.12 7.97 -3.06
CA PHE A 13 14.57 7.45 -4.35
C PHE A 13 16.01 7.87 -4.63
N LEU A 14 16.83 6.94 -5.15
CA LEU A 14 18.19 7.22 -5.60
C LEU A 14 18.39 6.64 -7.01
N SER A 15 18.63 7.49 -8.00
CA SER A 15 19.05 7.01 -9.32
C SER A 15 20.51 6.58 -9.29
N LEU A 16 20.79 5.36 -9.73
CA LEU A 16 22.14 4.81 -9.87
C LEU A 16 22.68 4.92 -11.31
N GLY A 17 21.84 5.37 -12.24
CA GLY A 17 22.16 5.49 -13.67
C GLY A 17 21.74 4.26 -14.48
N ASN A 18 21.80 4.37 -15.81
CA ASN A 18 21.46 3.29 -16.76
C ASN A 18 20.07 2.66 -16.56
N GLY A 19 19.08 3.44 -16.12
CA GLY A 19 17.72 2.94 -15.87
C GLY A 19 17.57 2.13 -14.58
N VAL A 20 18.54 2.21 -13.67
CA VAL A 20 18.53 1.54 -12.36
C VAL A 20 18.45 2.56 -11.22
N GLY A 21 17.76 2.22 -10.14
CA GLY A 21 17.76 3.01 -8.91
C GLY A 21 17.25 2.26 -7.69
N GLU A 22 17.53 2.80 -6.51
CA GLU A 22 16.96 2.32 -5.25
C GLU A 22 15.69 3.11 -4.92
N LEU A 23 14.71 2.42 -4.33
CA LEU A 23 13.43 3.00 -3.93
C LEU A 23 13.04 2.47 -2.55
N TYR A 24 12.58 3.37 -1.69
CA TYR A 24 12.01 3.05 -0.39
C TYR A 24 10.72 3.83 -0.19
N LEU A 25 9.77 3.22 0.51
CA LEU A 25 8.57 3.90 0.96
C LEU A 25 8.81 4.44 2.37
N LEU A 26 8.49 5.71 2.61
CA LEU A 26 8.56 6.35 3.91
C LEU A 26 7.15 6.56 4.45
N VAL A 27 6.84 5.98 5.61
CA VAL A 27 5.52 6.10 6.25
C VAL A 27 5.71 6.51 7.70
N LYS A 28 5.20 7.69 8.08
CA LYS A 28 5.45 8.31 9.40
C LYS A 28 6.95 8.36 9.75
N GLY A 29 7.79 8.70 8.78
CA GLY A 29 9.25 8.74 8.92
C GLY A 29 9.95 7.38 8.96
N GLN A 30 9.22 6.26 8.93
CA GLN A 30 9.80 4.93 8.90
C GLN A 30 10.06 4.48 7.46
N ARG A 31 11.27 3.95 7.22
CA ARG A 31 11.66 3.44 5.91
C ARG A 31 11.22 1.98 5.75
N ILE A 32 10.49 1.70 4.69
CA ILE A 32 9.94 0.40 4.30
C ILE A 32 10.53 0.01 2.95
N GLY A 33 11.03 -1.23 2.89
CA GLY A 33 11.71 -1.80 1.73
C GLY A 33 12.91 -2.65 2.15
N PRO A 34 13.49 -3.42 1.21
CA PRO A 34 14.72 -4.18 1.45
C PRO A 34 15.90 -3.24 1.71
N GLU A 35 16.90 -3.66 2.48
CA GLU A 35 18.04 -2.81 2.88
C GLU A 35 18.85 -2.23 1.71
N SER A 36 18.93 -2.95 0.59
CA SER A 36 19.42 -2.44 -0.69
C SER A 36 18.90 -3.36 -1.79
N TRP A 37 18.31 -2.74 -2.82
CA TRP A 37 17.88 -3.43 -4.02
C TRP A 37 17.92 -2.47 -5.21
N ASP A 38 18.63 -2.90 -6.26
CA ASP A 38 18.75 -2.17 -7.51
C ASP A 38 17.54 -2.48 -8.41
N TYR A 39 16.57 -1.57 -8.45
CA TYR A 39 15.37 -1.73 -9.26
C TYR A 39 15.61 -1.27 -10.70
N ASP A 40 15.13 -2.06 -11.65
CA ASP A 40 14.87 -1.59 -13.02
C ASP A 40 13.73 -0.57 -13.00
N LEU A 41 14.03 0.69 -13.33
CA LEU A 41 13.09 1.81 -13.21
C LEU A 41 11.93 1.70 -14.20
N ALA A 42 12.14 1.09 -15.36
CA ALA A 42 11.08 0.85 -16.33
C ALA A 42 10.04 -0.15 -15.79
N SER A 43 10.49 -1.22 -15.15
CA SER A 43 9.64 -2.21 -14.49
C SER A 43 8.91 -1.60 -13.30
N MET A 44 9.62 -0.83 -12.47
CA MET A 44 9.02 -0.14 -11.31
C MET A 44 7.94 0.86 -11.76
N LYS A 45 8.19 1.62 -12.83
CA LYS A 45 7.19 2.51 -13.46
C LYS A 45 5.93 1.75 -13.83
N ASN A 46 6.07 0.65 -14.57
CA ASN A 46 4.94 -0.11 -15.08
C ASN A 46 4.12 -0.74 -13.94
N ALA A 47 4.79 -1.21 -12.89
CA ALA A 47 4.14 -1.75 -11.70
C ALA A 47 3.29 -0.69 -10.99
N TRP A 48 3.85 0.50 -10.72
CA TRP A 48 3.12 1.60 -10.11
C TRP A 48 1.95 2.08 -10.97
N LEU A 49 2.16 2.18 -12.29
CA LEU A 49 1.08 2.51 -13.22
C LEU A 49 -0.04 1.47 -13.19
N TYR A 50 0.29 0.18 -13.08
CA TYR A 50 -0.70 -0.89 -12.96
C TYR A 50 -1.53 -0.74 -11.68
N GLU A 51 -0.88 -0.60 -10.53
CA GLU A 51 -1.55 -0.41 -9.23
C GLU A 51 -2.43 0.85 -9.20
N CYS A 52 -2.03 1.90 -9.92
CA CYS A 52 -2.81 3.13 -10.02
C CYS A 52 -4.01 3.06 -10.98
N LYS A 53 -4.13 2.03 -11.84
CA LYS A 53 -5.29 1.89 -12.74
C LYS A 53 -6.58 1.67 -11.99
N ASP A 54 -6.51 0.97 -10.86
CA ASP A 54 -7.66 0.62 -10.03
C ASP A 54 -7.97 1.67 -8.96
N ARG A 55 -7.45 2.92 -9.08
CA ARG A 55 -7.65 3.98 -8.08
C ARG A 55 -9.12 4.12 -7.66
N ASP A 56 -10.04 4.17 -8.62
CA ASP A 56 -11.46 4.41 -8.36
C ASP A 56 -12.18 3.16 -7.82
N ARG A 57 -11.50 2.01 -7.77
CA ARG A 57 -12.03 0.73 -7.28
C ARG A 57 -11.61 0.43 -5.84
N ARG A 58 -10.91 1.35 -5.18
CA ARG A 58 -10.50 1.26 -3.76
C ARG A 58 -11.47 1.98 -2.81
N TYR A 59 -12.69 2.22 -3.27
CA TYR A 59 -13.74 2.90 -2.50
C TYR A 59 -14.39 1.95 -1.49
N TYR A 60 -13.85 1.93 -0.28
CA TYR A 60 -14.33 1.11 0.85
C TYR A 60 -14.43 1.96 2.12
N PRO A 61 -15.33 2.97 2.16
CA PRO A 61 -15.38 3.94 3.25
C PRO A 61 -15.64 3.31 4.63
N ALA A 62 -16.35 2.18 4.69
CA ALA A 62 -16.57 1.45 5.94
C ALA A 62 -15.25 1.00 6.60
N LEU A 63 -14.24 0.65 5.79
CA LEU A 63 -12.95 0.16 6.26
C LEU A 63 -12.08 1.25 6.90
N LEU A 64 -12.38 2.53 6.67
CA LEU A 64 -11.64 3.63 7.29
C LEU A 64 -11.73 3.64 8.81
N SER A 65 -12.82 3.08 9.37
CA SER A 65 -13.05 3.01 10.81
C SER A 65 -12.32 1.86 11.53
N PHE A 66 -11.75 0.91 10.78
CA PHE A 66 -11.09 -0.27 11.34
C PHE A 66 -9.62 0.01 11.67
N SER A 67 -9.09 -0.51 12.75
CA SER A 67 -7.64 -0.41 12.99
C SER A 67 -6.84 -1.17 11.92
N SER A 68 -5.57 -0.80 11.68
CA SER A 68 -4.69 -1.51 10.74
C SER A 68 -4.55 -3.00 11.07
N LYS A 69 -4.61 -3.35 12.37
CA LYS A 69 -4.65 -4.73 12.85
C LYS A 69 -5.93 -5.46 12.43
N GLU A 70 -7.07 -4.78 12.45
CA GLU A 70 -8.32 -5.36 11.96
C GLU A 70 -8.33 -5.49 10.43
N LEU A 71 -7.71 -4.56 9.70
CA LEU A 71 -7.55 -4.67 8.25
C LEU A 71 -6.68 -5.87 7.87
N ALA A 72 -5.58 -6.12 8.61
CA ALA A 72 -4.79 -7.33 8.46
C ALA A 72 -5.62 -8.59 8.71
N GLN A 73 -6.43 -8.59 9.78
CA GLN A 73 -7.32 -9.73 10.08
C GLN A 73 -8.38 -9.94 9.00
N ILE A 74 -8.99 -8.88 8.46
CA ILE A 74 -9.94 -8.96 7.34
C ILE A 74 -9.26 -9.58 6.11
N TRP A 75 -8.03 -9.15 5.80
CA TRP A 75 -7.22 -9.72 4.73
C TRP A 75 -7.03 -11.22 4.89
N TYR A 76 -6.58 -11.69 6.06
CA TYR A 76 -6.46 -13.11 6.36
C TYR A 76 -7.78 -13.86 6.27
N CYS A 77 -8.86 -13.28 6.81
CA CYS A 77 -10.18 -13.87 6.75
C CYS A 77 -10.62 -14.12 5.31
N VAL A 78 -10.34 -13.20 4.39
CA VAL A 78 -10.65 -13.38 2.96
C VAL A 78 -9.78 -14.45 2.33
N LEU A 79 -8.47 -14.49 2.62
CA LEU A 79 -7.55 -15.50 2.09
C LEU A 79 -7.96 -16.94 2.51
N TYR A 80 -8.55 -17.09 3.69
CA TYR A 80 -9.05 -18.37 4.21
C TYR A 80 -10.58 -18.49 4.12
N GLU A 81 -11.21 -17.79 3.18
CA GLU A 81 -12.64 -17.91 2.85
C GLU A 81 -13.60 -17.81 4.06
N TYR A 82 -13.21 -17.05 5.08
CA TYR A 82 -13.93 -16.86 6.35
C TYR A 82 -14.23 -18.18 7.09
N GLU A 83 -13.39 -19.21 6.94
CA GLU A 83 -13.55 -20.50 7.64
C GLU A 83 -13.27 -20.40 9.16
N ASP A 84 -12.42 -19.46 9.58
CA ASP A 84 -12.12 -19.22 11.00
C ASP A 84 -13.30 -18.52 11.70
N LYS A 85 -13.72 -19.02 12.87
CA LYS A 85 -14.77 -18.41 13.69
C LYS A 85 -14.52 -16.95 14.05
N ARG A 86 -13.25 -16.55 14.19
CA ARG A 86 -12.86 -15.15 14.44
C ARG A 86 -13.28 -14.22 13.30
N CYS A 87 -13.45 -14.77 12.09
CA CYS A 87 -13.85 -14.03 10.90
C CYS A 87 -15.36 -13.78 10.80
N GLU A 88 -16.19 -14.45 11.60
CA GLU A 88 -17.65 -14.24 11.60
C GLU A 88 -18.02 -12.77 11.83
N ARG A 89 -17.26 -12.08 12.69
CA ARG A 89 -17.48 -10.66 12.98
C ARG A 89 -17.26 -9.73 11.79
N TYR A 90 -16.58 -10.17 10.73
CA TYR A 90 -16.29 -9.35 9.55
C TYR A 90 -17.17 -9.69 8.34
N ARG A 91 -17.94 -10.78 8.39
CA ARG A 91 -18.78 -11.23 7.27
C ARG A 91 -19.77 -10.17 6.78
N PHE A 92 -20.21 -9.28 7.67
CA PHE A 92 -21.14 -8.19 7.32
C PHE A 92 -20.55 -7.18 6.33
N LEU A 93 -19.22 -7.11 6.20
CA LEU A 93 -18.54 -6.21 5.26
C LEU A 93 -18.69 -6.67 3.80
N ASN A 94 -19.01 -7.95 3.56
CA ASN A 94 -19.16 -8.54 2.24
C ASN A 94 -17.96 -8.29 1.31
N ILE A 95 -16.74 -8.42 1.85
CA ILE A 95 -15.47 -8.27 1.13
C ILE A 95 -14.99 -9.65 0.69
N GLY A 96 -14.80 -9.85 -0.61
CA GLY A 96 -14.26 -11.08 -1.20
C GLY A 96 -12.82 -10.95 -1.68
N GLY A 97 -12.33 -12.03 -2.31
CA GLY A 97 -10.95 -12.08 -2.83
C GLY A 97 -10.66 -10.99 -3.87
N GLU A 98 -11.63 -10.66 -4.72
CA GLU A 98 -11.46 -9.57 -5.71
C GLU A 98 -11.31 -8.20 -5.04
N ASP A 99 -12.06 -7.95 -3.97
CA ASP A 99 -11.99 -6.69 -3.22
C ASP A 99 -10.63 -6.53 -2.54
N ILE A 100 -10.13 -7.59 -1.90
CA ILE A 100 -8.78 -7.62 -1.34
C ILE A 100 -7.71 -7.43 -2.41
N GLY A 101 -7.88 -8.04 -3.58
CA GLY A 101 -7.01 -7.84 -4.74
C GLY A 101 -6.93 -6.38 -5.20
N ARG A 102 -7.98 -5.59 -4.95
CA ARG A 102 -8.01 -4.15 -5.27
C ARG A 102 -7.42 -3.29 -4.15
N ILE A 103 -7.66 -3.66 -2.89
CA ILE A 103 -7.25 -2.89 -1.71
C ILE A 103 -5.73 -2.95 -1.50
N PHE A 104 -5.15 -4.13 -1.69
CA PHE A 104 -3.74 -4.39 -1.39
C PHE A 104 -2.87 -4.29 -2.65
N PHE A 105 -1.62 -3.85 -2.47
CA PHE A 105 -0.65 -3.76 -3.55
C PHE A 105 0.14 -5.07 -3.67
N TYR A 106 0.14 -5.68 -4.86
CA TYR A 106 0.84 -6.95 -5.11
C TYR A 106 1.81 -6.89 -6.30
N SER A 107 1.71 -5.87 -7.14
CA SER A 107 2.43 -5.80 -8.41
C SER A 107 3.78 -5.09 -8.30
N ILE A 108 4.08 -4.48 -7.15
CA ILE A 108 5.31 -3.72 -6.93
C ILE A 108 6.48 -4.69 -6.68
N PRO A 109 7.46 -4.80 -7.59
CA PRO A 109 8.50 -5.82 -7.49
C PRO A 109 9.36 -5.60 -6.24
N TYR A 110 9.45 -6.60 -5.36
CA TYR A 110 10.34 -6.70 -4.19
C TYR A 110 10.26 -5.61 -3.12
N LEU A 111 9.73 -4.42 -3.41
CA LEU A 111 9.68 -3.28 -2.48
C LEU A 111 8.81 -3.57 -1.26
N LEU A 112 7.70 -4.27 -1.48
CA LEU A 112 6.69 -4.53 -0.46
C LEU A 112 6.70 -6.01 -0.02
N ASP A 113 7.72 -6.77 -0.43
CA ASP A 113 7.84 -8.17 -0.08
C ASP A 113 7.93 -8.33 1.44
N GLY A 114 7.09 -9.21 1.99
CA GLY A 114 6.96 -9.42 3.43
C GLY A 114 6.11 -8.37 4.16
N TRP A 115 5.50 -7.42 3.45
CA TRP A 115 4.63 -6.41 4.03
C TRP A 115 3.20 -6.51 3.47
N GLY A 116 2.21 -6.40 4.35
CA GLY A 116 0.83 -6.17 3.95
C GLY A 116 0.61 -4.68 3.75
N VAL A 117 0.54 -4.23 2.50
CA VAL A 117 0.39 -2.80 2.17
C VAL A 117 -0.87 -2.59 1.36
N GLY A 118 -1.68 -1.62 1.75
CA GLY A 118 -2.95 -1.34 1.08
C GLY A 118 -3.42 0.11 1.21
N LEU A 119 -4.47 0.40 0.46
CA LEU A 119 -5.12 1.70 0.40
C LEU A 119 -6.64 1.51 0.34
N VAL A 120 -7.36 2.23 1.21
CA VAL A 120 -8.82 2.35 1.15
C VAL A 120 -9.21 3.82 1.03
N GLN A 121 -10.31 4.10 0.34
CA GLN A 121 -10.75 5.46 0.02
C GLN A 121 -12.21 5.72 0.40
N SER A 122 -12.50 6.99 0.65
CA SER A 122 -13.85 7.57 0.71
C SER A 122 -13.95 8.80 -0.22
N ASP A 123 -15.00 9.60 -0.06
CA ASP A 123 -15.19 10.84 -0.80
C ASP A 123 -14.20 11.94 -0.43
N ALA A 124 -13.72 11.97 0.82
CA ALA A 124 -12.86 13.05 1.33
C ALA A 124 -11.40 12.63 1.49
N GLU A 125 -11.17 11.38 1.88
CA GLU A 125 -9.87 10.91 2.35
C GLU A 125 -9.54 9.52 1.81
N GLU A 126 -8.25 9.21 1.90
CA GLU A 126 -7.74 7.87 1.67
C GLU A 126 -6.79 7.51 2.80
N ARG A 127 -6.82 6.23 3.17
CA ARG A 127 -6.00 5.70 4.24
C ARG A 127 -5.08 4.64 3.69
N PHE A 128 -3.80 4.94 3.79
CA PHE A 128 -2.72 4.03 3.48
C PHE A 128 -2.34 3.28 4.75
N PHE A 129 -2.23 1.96 4.65
CA PHE A 129 -1.89 1.12 5.81
C PHE A 129 -0.83 0.10 5.42
N ILE A 130 0.05 -0.17 6.38
CA ILE A 130 1.12 -1.15 6.29
C ILE A 130 1.09 -2.00 7.55
N PHE A 131 1.31 -3.29 7.40
CA PHE A 131 1.57 -4.17 8.51
C PHE A 131 2.61 -5.24 8.19
N ASP A 132 3.27 -5.71 9.24
CA ASP A 132 4.09 -6.93 9.29
C ASP A 132 3.69 -7.65 10.58
N GLU A 133 2.91 -8.73 10.44
CA GLU A 133 2.36 -9.45 11.59
C GLU A 133 3.44 -10.19 12.38
N ASP A 134 4.48 -10.68 11.70
CA ASP A 134 5.59 -11.38 12.34
C ASP A 134 6.36 -10.45 13.28
N LYS A 135 6.38 -9.15 12.97
CA LYS A 135 7.03 -8.11 13.78
C LYS A 135 6.08 -7.26 14.64
N ASP A 136 4.78 -7.58 14.66
CA ASP A 136 3.72 -6.79 15.33
C ASP A 136 3.74 -5.29 14.94
N ILE A 137 4.04 -5.00 13.66
CA ILE A 137 4.09 -3.64 13.11
C ILE A 137 2.75 -3.35 12.44
N TYR A 138 2.10 -2.25 12.83
CA TYR A 138 0.87 -1.76 12.22
C TYR A 138 0.94 -0.23 12.12
N ILE A 139 1.03 0.28 10.91
CA ILE A 139 1.21 1.71 10.63
C ILE A 139 0.11 2.13 9.66
N ASP A 140 -0.53 3.26 9.94
CA ASP A 140 -1.42 3.88 8.96
C ASP A 140 -1.33 5.39 8.93
N VAL A 141 -1.72 5.92 7.77
CA VAL A 141 -1.70 7.34 7.45
C VAL A 141 -2.96 7.66 6.68
N THR A 142 -3.72 8.61 7.19
CA THR A 142 -4.85 9.21 6.49
C THR A 142 -4.40 10.48 5.80
N VAL A 143 -4.67 10.59 4.50
CA VAL A 143 -4.36 11.74 3.65
C VAL A 143 -5.59 12.14 2.85
N GLY A 144 -5.55 13.33 2.24
CA GLY A 144 -6.64 13.79 1.36
C GLY A 144 -6.79 12.89 0.13
N ARG A 145 -8.02 12.70 -0.35
CA ARG A 145 -8.30 11.86 -1.53
C ARG A 145 -7.42 12.24 -2.72
N GLY A 146 -6.76 11.26 -3.32
CA GLY A 146 -5.93 11.42 -4.51
C GLY A 146 -4.47 11.79 -4.23
N TYR A 147 -4.09 12.02 -2.97
CA TYR A 147 -2.72 12.34 -2.59
C TYR A 147 -1.72 11.25 -3.01
N PHE A 148 -2.02 9.98 -2.73
CA PHE A 148 -1.20 8.82 -3.05
C PHE A 148 -0.99 8.70 -4.56
N TYR A 149 -2.04 8.86 -5.35
CA TYR A 149 -1.93 8.83 -6.80
C TYR A 149 -1.01 9.95 -7.31
N SER A 150 -1.21 11.18 -6.84
CA SER A 150 -0.33 12.30 -7.17
C SER A 150 1.13 12.04 -6.77
N LEU A 151 1.35 11.46 -5.59
CA LEU A 151 2.67 11.08 -5.09
C LEU A 151 3.36 10.07 -6.01
N VAL A 152 2.64 9.01 -6.42
CA VAL A 152 3.17 7.99 -7.35
C VAL A 152 3.45 8.58 -8.74
N MET A 153 2.59 9.47 -9.25
CA MET A 153 2.85 10.14 -10.53
C MET A 153 4.11 11.02 -10.45
N SER A 154 4.29 11.76 -9.35
CA SER A 154 5.51 12.55 -9.12
C SER A 154 6.76 11.67 -9.00
N LEU A 155 6.66 10.46 -8.45
CA LEU A 155 7.76 9.49 -8.44
C LEU A 155 8.11 9.04 -9.87
N ILE A 156 7.11 8.67 -10.67
CA ILE A 156 7.30 8.19 -12.04
C ILE A 156 7.94 9.26 -12.94
N GLU A 157 7.68 10.54 -12.71
CA GLU A 157 8.33 11.64 -13.42
C GLU A 157 9.84 11.74 -13.14
N ARG A 158 10.36 11.06 -12.11
CA ARG A 158 11.78 11.02 -11.75
C ARG A 158 12.52 9.78 -12.24
N PHE A 159 11.79 8.80 -12.76
CA PHE A 159 12.37 7.58 -13.34
C PHE A 159 12.98 7.84 -14.71
#